data_AF-F0IFU7-F1
#
_entry.id   AF-F0IFU7-F1
#
_cell.length_a   1.000
_cell.length_b   1.000
_cell.length_c   1.000
_cell.angle_alpha   90.00
_cell.angle_beta   90.00
_cell.angle_gamma   90.00
#
_symmetry.space_group_name_H-M   'P 1'
#
loop_
_entity.id
_entity.type
_entity.pdbx_description
1 polymer ?
#
loop_
_entity_poly.entity_id
_entity_poly.type
_entity_poly.pdbx_seq_one_letter_code
_entity_poly.pdbx_strand_id
1 'polypeptide(L)'
;MAIGNKYFDYGPDYDLNNNGTPNPATLGEIVPMSEEEYDVDFNNDGDRDDVVNINENTLNFKNAPGRSWWGEMIGKRLGKESEDITLNEILDFINLDWRLTNIYGEVYKIEFYVKESEANKMEKWWKNRYQHLKLYSVYPWKGEQCTTTVKTAIQEAFPFYKGINWIGDIIQAPDGLLNQLESFISTSRQHKNEKVKITKIKEEASDWRP
;
A
#
# COMPACT_ATOMS: atom_id res chain seq x y z
N MET A 1 -2.07 2.85 -4.00
CA MET A 1 -1.59 3.69 -5.13
C MET A 1 -2.16 3.13 -6.42
N ALA A 2 -2.32 3.91 -7.49
CA ALA A 2 -2.72 3.37 -8.79
C ALA A 2 -1.98 4.04 -9.95
N ILE A 3 -1.76 3.30 -11.03
CA ILE A 3 -1.26 3.78 -12.32
C ILE A 3 -2.28 3.36 -13.38
N GLY A 4 -3.01 4.33 -13.93
CA GLY A 4 -4.21 4.02 -14.70
C GLY A 4 -5.22 3.26 -13.84
N ASN A 5 -5.70 2.11 -14.32
CA ASN A 5 -6.62 1.26 -13.55
C ASN A 5 -5.92 0.23 -12.66
N LYS A 6 -4.60 0.06 -12.81
CA LYS A 6 -3.83 -0.91 -12.03
C LYS A 6 -3.53 -0.33 -10.66
N TYR A 7 -3.85 -1.10 -9.62
CA TYR A 7 -3.76 -0.70 -8.23
C TYR A 7 -2.68 -1.49 -7.46
N PHE A 8 -2.22 -0.91 -6.35
CA PHE A 8 -1.12 -1.39 -5.51
C PHE A 8 -1.45 -1.13 -4.02
N ASP A 9 -1.58 -2.18 -3.19
CA ASP A 9 -2.13 -2.10 -1.81
C ASP A 9 -1.81 -3.22 -0.80
N TYR A 10 -0.64 -3.82 -0.87
CA TYR A 10 -0.28 -4.88 0.05
C TYR A 10 0.34 -4.32 1.33
N GLY A 11 0.45 -5.14 2.36
CA GLY A 11 1.27 -4.86 3.54
C GLY A 11 1.76 -6.17 4.15
N PRO A 12 2.67 -6.08 5.14
CA PRO A 12 3.08 -7.26 5.90
C PRO A 12 1.87 -7.86 6.64
N ASP A 13 1.70 -9.17 6.54
CA ASP A 13 0.78 -9.93 7.40
C ASP A 13 1.51 -10.33 8.68
N TYR A 14 1.04 -9.80 9.81
CA TYR A 14 1.56 -10.10 11.13
C TYR A 14 0.66 -11.05 11.93
N ASP A 15 -0.49 -11.44 11.35
CA ASP A 15 -1.56 -12.20 12.01
C ASP A 15 -1.88 -13.42 11.13
N LEU A 16 -0.89 -14.32 11.06
CA LEU A 16 -0.84 -15.47 10.15
C LEU A 16 -1.91 -16.52 10.48
N ASN A 17 -2.40 -16.54 11.72
CA ASN A 17 -3.41 -17.46 12.20
C ASN A 17 -4.87 -17.03 11.90
N ASN A 18 -5.14 -15.79 11.48
CA ASN A 18 -6.52 -15.28 11.38
C ASN A 18 -6.97 -14.77 10.00
N ASN A 19 -6.21 -14.99 8.93
CA ASN A 19 -6.56 -14.50 7.58
C ASN A 19 -7.00 -13.01 7.58
N GLY A 20 -6.46 -12.19 8.50
CA GLY A 20 -6.70 -10.74 8.58
C GLY A 20 -7.89 -10.30 9.41
N THR A 21 -8.38 -11.13 10.32
CA THR A 21 -9.26 -10.66 11.40
C THR A 21 -8.45 -10.63 12.70
N PRO A 22 -7.98 -9.45 13.17
CA PRO A 22 -7.15 -9.36 14.37
C PRO A 22 -7.81 -10.06 15.55
N ASN A 23 -7.27 -11.22 15.96
CA ASN A 23 -7.64 -11.84 17.22
C ASN A 23 -6.53 -11.56 18.25
N PRO A 24 -6.70 -10.56 19.13
CA PRO A 24 -5.69 -10.25 20.13
C PRO A 24 -5.49 -11.39 21.15
N ALA A 25 -6.33 -12.42 21.15
CA ALA A 25 -6.17 -13.60 22.00
C ALA A 25 -5.23 -14.69 21.44
N THR A 26 -4.87 -14.63 20.15
CA THR A 26 -4.02 -15.66 19.50
C THR A 26 -2.65 -15.12 19.04
N LEU A 27 -2.35 -13.84 19.31
CA LEU A 27 -1.05 -13.23 18.99
C LEU A 27 0.10 -14.05 19.59
N GLY A 28 1.01 -14.52 18.73
CA GLY A 28 2.22 -15.21 19.14
C GLY A 28 2.19 -16.73 19.00
N GLU A 29 1.26 -17.24 18.20
CA GLU A 29 1.23 -18.65 17.84
C GLU A 29 2.38 -19.03 16.90
N ILE A 30 2.68 -20.31 16.88
CA ILE A 30 3.60 -20.90 15.92
C ILE A 30 2.74 -21.39 14.75
N VAL A 31 2.90 -20.76 13.59
CA VAL A 31 2.10 -21.04 12.40
C VAL A 31 3.00 -21.73 11.36
N PRO A 32 2.57 -22.86 10.77
CA PRO A 32 3.27 -23.47 9.65
C PRO A 32 3.11 -22.61 8.40
N MET A 33 4.22 -22.25 7.78
CA MET A 33 4.29 -21.33 6.65
C MET A 33 5.06 -21.98 5.50
N SER A 34 4.46 -22.00 4.31
CA SER A 34 5.15 -22.49 3.12
C SER A 34 6.13 -21.44 2.60
N GLU A 35 7.42 -21.74 2.62
CA GLU A 35 8.45 -20.89 2.01
C GLU A 35 8.24 -20.76 0.50
N GLU A 36 7.70 -21.79 -0.15
CA GLU A 36 7.36 -21.79 -1.58
C GLU A 36 6.20 -20.84 -1.90
N GLU A 37 5.17 -20.82 -1.05
CA GLU A 37 4.02 -19.93 -1.20
C GLU A 37 4.46 -18.47 -1.10
N TYR A 38 5.36 -18.17 -0.15
CA TYR A 38 5.81 -16.80 0.10
C TYR A 38 7.08 -16.41 -0.66
N ASP A 39 7.79 -17.34 -1.29
CA ASP A 39 9.11 -17.13 -1.92
C ASP A 39 10.12 -16.45 -0.96
N VAL A 40 10.09 -16.86 0.31
CA VAL A 40 10.96 -16.36 1.38
C VAL A 40 11.60 -17.54 2.09
N ASP A 41 12.93 -17.51 2.16
CA ASP A 41 13.74 -18.40 3.00
C ASP A 41 13.70 -17.86 4.44
N PHE A 42 12.69 -18.26 5.22
CA PHE A 42 12.49 -17.75 6.57
C PHE A 42 13.53 -18.34 7.53
N ASN A 43 13.94 -19.60 7.32
CA ASN A 43 14.86 -20.31 8.21
C ASN A 43 16.36 -20.05 7.87
N ASN A 44 16.65 -19.45 6.71
CA ASN A 44 17.97 -19.17 6.14
C ASN A 44 18.82 -20.42 5.87
N ASP A 45 18.22 -21.53 5.47
CA ASP A 45 18.91 -22.78 5.14
C ASP A 45 19.37 -22.87 3.67
N GLY A 46 18.92 -21.92 2.84
CA GLY A 46 19.34 -21.76 1.46
C GLY A 46 18.42 -22.38 0.41
N ASP A 47 17.25 -22.91 0.81
CA ASP A 47 16.16 -23.26 -0.10
C ASP A 47 14.86 -22.50 0.25
N ARG A 48 13.76 -22.76 -0.48
CA ARG A 48 12.44 -22.13 -0.26
C ARG A 48 11.32 -23.15 -0.49
N ASP A 49 11.62 -24.40 -0.19
CA ASP A 49 10.86 -25.55 -0.67
C ASP A 49 10.05 -26.19 0.46
N ASP A 50 10.21 -25.68 1.68
CA ASP A 50 9.75 -26.32 2.90
C ASP A 50 8.58 -25.56 3.55
N VAL A 51 8.09 -26.17 4.63
CA VAL A 51 7.09 -25.57 5.50
C VAL A 51 7.75 -25.38 6.86
N VAL A 52 7.91 -24.13 7.25
CA VAL A 52 8.58 -23.71 8.47
C VAL A 52 7.60 -23.22 9.52
N ASN A 53 7.92 -23.47 10.77
CA ASN A 53 7.12 -23.03 11.90
C ASN A 53 7.58 -21.63 12.34
N ILE A 54 6.78 -20.61 12.01
CA ILE A 54 7.07 -19.22 12.33
C ILE A 54 6.33 -18.80 13.58
N ASN A 55 7.06 -18.24 14.54
CA ASN A 55 6.45 -17.56 15.68
C ASN A 55 6.05 -16.15 15.25
N GLU A 56 4.75 -15.84 15.27
CA GLU A 56 4.24 -14.52 14.85
C GLU A 56 4.93 -13.34 15.56
N ASN A 57 5.38 -13.53 16.81
CA ASN A 57 6.08 -12.49 17.56
C ASN A 57 7.47 -12.15 17.00
N THR A 58 8.04 -12.99 16.13
CA THR A 58 9.33 -12.74 15.47
C THR A 58 9.16 -12.08 14.10
N LEU A 59 7.91 -11.98 13.62
CA LEU A 59 7.60 -11.29 12.39
C LEU A 59 7.88 -9.80 12.53
N ASN A 60 8.50 -9.30 11.48
CA ASN A 60 8.73 -7.90 11.23
C ASN A 60 8.71 -7.70 9.72
N PHE A 61 8.78 -6.47 9.28
CA PHE A 61 8.72 -6.12 7.86
C PHE A 61 9.76 -6.77 6.94
N LYS A 62 10.83 -7.35 7.49
CA LYS A 62 11.86 -8.04 6.70
C LYS A 62 11.51 -9.50 6.44
N ASN A 63 10.70 -10.11 7.30
CA ASN A 63 10.39 -11.53 7.30
C ASN A 63 8.89 -11.82 7.47
N ALA A 64 8.03 -10.80 7.37
CA ALA A 64 6.60 -10.97 7.34
C ALA A 64 6.17 -11.22 5.89
N PRO A 65 5.31 -12.22 5.63
CA PRO A 65 4.70 -12.39 4.33
C PRO A 65 3.85 -11.18 3.96
N GLY A 66 3.56 -11.01 2.67
CA GLY A 66 2.78 -9.88 2.17
C GLY A 66 1.38 -10.29 1.77
N ARG A 67 0.41 -9.41 1.97
CA ARG A 67 -1.00 -9.63 1.62
C ARG A 67 -1.71 -8.35 1.20
N SER A 68 -2.78 -8.44 0.41
CA SER A 68 -3.54 -7.25 0.00
C SER A 68 -4.35 -6.72 1.17
N TRP A 69 -4.38 -5.39 1.36
CA TRP A 69 -5.22 -4.81 2.41
C TRP A 69 -6.67 -4.65 1.95
N TRP A 70 -6.90 -3.91 0.87
CA TRP A 70 -8.25 -3.63 0.38
C TRP A 70 -8.67 -4.62 -0.69
N GLY A 71 -7.74 -5.04 -1.55
CA GLY A 71 -7.99 -6.00 -2.63
C GLY A 71 -8.53 -7.34 -2.14
N GLU A 72 -8.10 -7.84 -0.98
CA GLU A 72 -8.67 -9.05 -0.38
C GLU A 72 -10.11 -8.84 0.12
N MET A 73 -10.37 -7.74 0.83
CA MET A 73 -11.71 -7.41 1.32
C MET A 73 -12.70 -7.23 0.17
N ILE A 74 -12.26 -6.53 -0.88
CA ILE A 74 -13.04 -6.29 -2.10
C ILE A 74 -13.18 -7.58 -2.90
N GLY A 75 -12.09 -8.33 -3.09
CA GLY A 75 -12.06 -9.60 -3.81
C GLY A 75 -13.02 -10.62 -3.21
N LYS A 76 -12.99 -10.80 -1.89
CA LYS A 76 -13.94 -11.66 -1.17
C LYS A 76 -15.40 -11.22 -1.38
N ARG A 77 -15.67 -9.91 -1.39
CA ARG A 77 -17.01 -9.37 -1.61
C ARG A 77 -17.48 -9.58 -3.06
N LEU A 78 -16.59 -9.45 -4.03
CA LEU A 78 -16.89 -9.49 -5.46
C LEU A 78 -16.72 -10.88 -6.09
N GLY A 79 -16.14 -11.84 -5.37
CA GLY A 79 -15.77 -13.15 -5.91
C GLY A 79 -14.63 -13.05 -6.93
N LYS A 80 -13.61 -12.24 -6.63
CA LYS A 80 -12.45 -11.97 -7.48
C LYS A 80 -11.15 -12.21 -6.73
N GLU A 81 -10.11 -12.56 -7.48
CA GLU A 81 -8.74 -12.49 -7.00
C GLU A 81 -8.36 -11.03 -6.72
N SER A 82 -7.54 -10.81 -5.69
CA SER A 82 -7.16 -9.47 -5.23
C SER A 82 -6.42 -8.66 -6.29
N GLU A 83 -5.73 -9.35 -7.19
CA GLU A 83 -4.92 -8.89 -8.31
C GLU A 83 -5.77 -8.31 -9.45
N ASP A 84 -7.01 -8.78 -9.55
CA ASP A 84 -7.98 -8.37 -10.55
C ASP A 84 -8.82 -7.17 -10.11
N ILE A 85 -8.61 -6.68 -8.88
CA ILE A 85 -9.31 -5.51 -8.35
C ILE A 85 -8.80 -4.23 -9.02
N THR A 86 -9.73 -3.46 -9.56
CA THR A 86 -9.49 -2.22 -10.28
C THR A 86 -9.63 -0.99 -9.37
N LEU A 87 -9.00 0.12 -9.78
CA LEU A 87 -9.16 1.42 -9.09
C LEU A 87 -10.62 1.81 -8.85
N ASN A 88 -11.52 1.57 -9.81
CA ASN A 88 -12.93 1.92 -9.66
C ASN A 88 -13.60 1.11 -8.54
N GLU A 89 -13.31 -0.18 -8.44
CA GLU A 89 -13.87 -1.05 -7.39
C GLU A 89 -13.38 -0.63 -6.00
N ILE A 90 -12.15 -0.13 -5.91
CA ILE A 90 -11.62 0.43 -4.67
C ILE A 90 -12.32 1.74 -4.31
N LEU A 91 -12.51 2.64 -5.27
CA LEU A 91 -13.23 3.89 -5.03
C LEU A 91 -14.68 3.60 -4.60
N ASP A 92 -15.33 2.63 -5.22
CA ASP A 92 -16.67 2.18 -4.83
C ASP A 92 -16.67 1.58 -3.43
N PHE A 93 -15.65 0.78 -3.08
CA PHE A 93 -15.51 0.22 -1.74
C PHE A 93 -15.29 1.30 -0.67
N ILE A 94 -14.41 2.27 -0.91
CA ILE A 94 -14.16 3.40 0.02
C ILE A 94 -15.46 4.18 0.31
N ASN A 95 -16.34 4.30 -0.68
CA ASN A 95 -17.59 5.04 -0.55
C ASN A 95 -18.66 4.30 0.28
N LEU A 96 -18.44 3.05 0.67
CA LEU A 96 -19.35 2.32 1.56
C LEU A 96 -19.19 2.78 3.01
N ASP A 97 -20.24 2.63 3.81
CA ASP A 97 -20.25 2.91 5.27
C ASP A 97 -19.03 2.28 5.99
N TRP A 98 -18.39 3.02 6.89
CA TRP A 98 -17.21 2.57 7.64
C TRP A 98 -17.41 1.23 8.34
N ARG A 99 -18.64 0.88 8.75
CA ARG A 99 -18.94 -0.41 9.39
C ARG A 99 -18.71 -1.60 8.46
N LEU A 100 -18.68 -1.34 7.14
CA LEU A 100 -18.43 -2.35 6.11
C LEU A 100 -16.96 -2.37 5.64
N THR A 101 -16.21 -1.29 5.88
CA THR A 101 -14.89 -1.06 5.26
C THR A 101 -13.77 -0.87 6.27
N ASN A 102 -14.10 -0.57 7.53
CA ASN A 102 -13.17 -0.11 8.57
C ASN A 102 -12.38 1.16 8.19
N ILE A 103 -12.89 1.96 7.27
CA ILE A 103 -12.26 3.22 6.84
C ILE A 103 -12.89 4.39 7.62
N TYR A 104 -12.12 4.98 8.54
CA TYR A 104 -12.56 6.10 9.37
C TYR A 104 -11.83 7.40 9.00
N GLY A 105 -12.50 8.54 9.17
CA GLY A 105 -11.92 9.86 8.95
C GLY A 105 -12.08 10.36 7.51
N GLU A 106 -11.14 11.20 7.09
CA GLU A 106 -11.14 11.80 5.76
C GLU A 106 -10.28 10.96 4.80
N VAL A 107 -10.83 10.71 3.60
CA VAL A 107 -10.07 10.08 2.52
C VAL A 107 -9.96 11.06 1.36
N TYR A 108 -8.73 11.32 0.93
CA TYR A 108 -8.42 12.17 -0.21
C TYR A 108 -7.90 11.33 -1.37
N LYS A 109 -8.44 11.59 -2.57
CA LYS A 109 -7.89 11.15 -3.84
C LYS A 109 -6.96 12.23 -4.37
N ILE A 110 -5.72 11.84 -4.67
CA ILE A 110 -4.68 12.73 -5.21
C ILE A 110 -4.31 12.21 -6.61
N GLU A 111 -4.53 13.02 -7.64
CA GLU A 111 -4.34 12.64 -9.04
C GLU A 111 -3.35 13.60 -9.72
N PHE A 112 -2.29 13.06 -10.32
CA PHE A 112 -1.35 13.86 -11.10
C PHE A 112 -0.88 13.07 -12.33
N TYR A 113 -0.52 13.79 -13.39
CA TYR A 113 -0.14 13.22 -14.67
C TYR A 113 1.37 13.26 -14.88
N VAL A 114 1.96 12.13 -15.24
CA VAL A 114 3.40 12.01 -15.49
C VAL A 114 3.68 11.49 -16.89
N LYS A 115 4.94 11.50 -17.33
CA LYS A 115 5.32 10.82 -18.58
C LYS A 115 5.14 9.31 -18.43
N GLU A 116 4.92 8.63 -19.54
CA GLU A 116 4.83 7.16 -19.56
C GLU A 116 6.11 6.50 -19.02
N SER A 117 7.29 7.01 -19.40
CA SER A 117 8.57 6.49 -18.89
C SER A 117 8.75 6.65 -17.38
N GLU A 118 8.09 7.64 -16.78
CA GLU A 118 8.06 7.93 -15.35
C GLU A 118 7.05 7.01 -14.63
N ALA A 119 5.86 6.81 -15.21
CA ALA A 119 4.91 5.81 -14.73
C ALA A 119 5.49 4.38 -14.75
N ASN A 120 6.23 4.03 -15.81
CA ASN A 120 6.89 2.73 -15.92
C ASN A 120 7.99 2.53 -14.85
N LYS A 121 8.69 3.60 -14.47
CA LYS A 121 9.64 3.57 -13.34
C LYS A 121 8.92 3.32 -12.02
N MET A 122 7.80 3.99 -11.79
CA MET A 122 6.96 3.76 -10.61
C MET A 122 6.49 2.30 -10.56
N GLU A 123 5.90 1.79 -11.64
CA GLU A 123 5.45 0.40 -11.68
C GLU A 123 6.61 -0.57 -11.40
N LYS A 124 7.78 -0.36 -12.02
CA LYS A 124 8.97 -1.17 -11.77
C LYS A 124 9.47 -1.06 -10.32
N TRP A 125 9.40 0.12 -9.72
CA TRP A 125 9.77 0.33 -8.32
C TRP A 125 8.92 -0.53 -7.40
N TRP A 126 7.59 -0.47 -7.57
CA TRP A 126 6.67 -1.32 -6.83
C TRP A 126 6.96 -2.80 -7.11
N LYS A 127 7.17 -3.20 -8.38
CA LYS A 127 7.50 -4.60 -8.75
C LYS A 127 8.74 -5.09 -8.01
N ASN A 128 9.82 -4.35 -8.09
CA ASN A 128 11.10 -4.73 -7.51
C ASN A 128 11.04 -4.76 -5.98
N ARG A 129 10.40 -3.76 -5.37
CA ARG A 129 10.32 -3.64 -3.91
C ARG A 129 9.56 -4.81 -3.27
N TYR A 130 8.62 -5.41 -4.02
CA TYR A 130 7.67 -6.41 -3.54
C TYR A 130 7.66 -7.70 -4.36
N GLN A 131 8.70 -7.94 -5.17
CA GLN A 131 8.83 -9.15 -5.99
C GLN A 131 8.78 -10.45 -5.15
N HIS A 132 9.14 -10.36 -3.86
CA HIS A 132 9.14 -11.47 -2.91
C HIS A 132 7.85 -11.57 -2.09
N LEU A 133 6.84 -10.74 -2.36
CA LEU A 133 5.55 -10.76 -1.62
C LEU A 133 4.38 -11.22 -2.51
N LYS A 134 4.71 -11.75 -3.70
CA LYS A 134 3.83 -12.05 -4.83
C LYS A 134 2.93 -10.89 -5.31
N LEU A 135 2.68 -9.82 -4.53
CA LEU A 135 2.07 -8.53 -4.89
C LEU A 135 2.39 -7.35 -3.92
N TYR A 136 2.07 -6.12 -4.33
CA TYR A 136 2.79 -4.86 -4.09
C TYR A 136 2.46 -4.07 -2.81
N SER A 137 3.40 -3.84 -1.88
CA SER A 137 3.12 -3.36 -0.52
C SER A 137 3.37 -1.88 -0.18
N VAL A 138 2.79 -1.35 0.89
CA VAL A 138 3.14 -0.07 1.52
C VAL A 138 3.55 -0.37 2.96
N TYR A 139 4.77 -0.01 3.38
CA TYR A 139 5.22 -0.29 4.74
C TYR A 139 4.78 0.79 5.75
N PRO A 140 4.46 0.43 7.01
CA PRO A 140 4.69 1.32 8.14
C PRO A 140 5.87 0.87 9.02
N TRP A 141 7.03 1.56 8.94
CA TRP A 141 8.21 1.31 9.78
C TRP A 141 8.17 2.06 11.08
N LYS A 142 7.89 1.46 12.23
CA LYS A 142 8.07 2.12 13.55
C LYS A 142 7.58 3.60 13.55
N GLY A 143 6.35 3.85 13.07
CA GLY A 143 5.83 5.23 12.96
C GLY A 143 6.18 6.00 11.68
N GLU A 144 6.93 5.44 10.73
CA GLU A 144 6.80 5.79 9.31
C GLU A 144 5.47 5.26 8.81
N GLN A 145 4.70 6.10 8.16
CA GLN A 145 3.33 5.81 7.76
C GLN A 145 3.32 5.25 6.33
N CYS A 146 2.20 4.67 5.89
CA CYS A 146 1.96 4.35 4.46
C CYS A 146 2.38 5.51 3.53
N THR A 147 2.19 6.73 4.02
CA THR A 147 2.71 8.01 3.54
C THR A 147 4.19 7.98 3.12
N THR A 148 5.10 7.40 3.91
CA THR A 148 6.55 7.37 3.63
C THR A 148 6.87 6.50 2.42
N THR A 149 6.26 5.32 2.30
CA THR A 149 6.51 4.44 1.16
C THR A 149 5.97 5.06 -0.14
N VAL A 150 4.76 5.62 -0.09
CA VAL A 150 4.19 6.36 -1.23
C VAL A 150 5.09 7.53 -1.61
N LYS A 151 5.57 8.30 -0.63
CA LYS A 151 6.58 9.35 -0.84
C LYS A 151 7.82 8.81 -1.54
N THR A 152 8.46 7.76 -1.03
CA THR A 152 9.70 7.21 -1.58
C THR A 152 9.50 6.76 -3.03
N ALA A 153 8.40 6.05 -3.29
CA ALA A 153 8.06 5.60 -4.63
C ALA A 153 7.91 6.79 -5.60
N ILE A 154 7.25 7.87 -5.17
CA ILE A 154 7.14 9.11 -5.94
C ILE A 154 8.53 9.72 -6.14
N GLN A 155 9.28 9.92 -5.05
CA GLN A 155 10.59 10.56 -4.98
C GLN A 155 11.69 9.86 -5.80
N GLU A 156 11.57 8.56 -6.05
CA GLU A 156 12.49 7.80 -6.89
C GLU A 156 12.03 7.65 -8.35
N ALA A 157 10.71 7.61 -8.59
CA ALA A 157 10.18 7.35 -9.94
C ALA A 157 10.23 8.58 -10.87
N PHE A 158 10.12 9.79 -10.30
CA PHE A 158 9.94 11.01 -11.09
C PHE A 158 11.19 11.92 -11.08
N PRO A 159 11.37 12.82 -12.05
CA PRO A 159 12.45 13.78 -12.04
C PRO A 159 12.13 14.91 -11.06
N PHE A 160 13.05 15.18 -10.12
CA PHE A 160 12.92 16.24 -9.13
C PHE A 160 13.99 17.30 -9.32
N TYR A 161 13.58 18.57 -9.25
CA TYR A 161 14.48 19.71 -9.11
C TYR A 161 14.18 20.38 -7.78
N LYS A 162 15.18 20.87 -7.04
CA LYS A 162 14.93 21.60 -5.78
C LYS A 162 13.94 22.74 -6.04
N GLY A 163 12.73 22.63 -5.49
CA GLY A 163 11.64 23.59 -5.65
C GLY A 163 10.50 23.18 -6.62
N ILE A 164 10.66 22.13 -7.44
CA ILE A 164 9.59 21.58 -8.30
C ILE A 164 9.46 20.08 -8.04
N ASN A 165 8.27 19.66 -7.60
CA ASN A 165 7.89 18.29 -7.26
C ASN A 165 8.64 17.67 -6.08
N TRP A 166 9.62 18.35 -5.48
CA TRP A 166 10.42 17.79 -4.37
C TRP A 166 9.57 17.53 -3.11
N ILE A 167 9.68 16.33 -2.56
CA ILE A 167 9.03 15.90 -1.31
C ILE A 167 10.12 15.81 -0.24
N GLY A 168 9.97 16.56 0.84
CA GLY A 168 11.02 16.71 1.86
C GLY A 168 11.25 15.49 2.72
N ASP A 169 12.45 15.38 3.30
CA ASP A 169 12.90 14.22 4.09
C ASP A 169 12.28 14.10 5.48
N ILE A 170 11.50 15.10 5.92
CA ILE A 170 10.77 15.05 7.19
C ILE A 170 9.72 13.92 7.18
N ILE A 171 9.56 13.24 8.32
CA ILE A 171 8.48 12.26 8.54
C ILE A 171 7.16 13.00 8.26
N GLN A 172 6.45 12.59 7.22
CA GLN A 172 5.20 13.23 6.85
C GLN A 172 4.06 12.45 7.46
N ALA A 173 3.34 13.12 8.36
CA ALA A 173 1.95 12.78 8.61
C ALA A 173 1.14 12.92 7.28
N PRO A 174 -0.05 12.32 7.16
CA PRO A 174 -0.76 12.26 5.87
C PRO A 174 -1.08 13.66 5.31
N ASP A 175 -1.36 14.61 6.20
CA ASP A 175 -1.52 16.04 5.93
C ASP A 175 -0.24 16.68 5.40
N GLY A 176 0.92 16.33 5.97
CA GLY A 176 2.22 16.80 5.49
C GLY A 176 2.51 16.39 4.05
N LEU A 177 2.21 15.13 3.70
CA LEU A 177 2.36 14.65 2.31
C LEU A 177 1.35 15.30 1.38
N LEU A 178 0.09 15.41 1.81
CA LEU A 178 -0.94 16.12 1.06
C LEU A 178 -0.48 17.54 0.69
N ASN A 179 -0.02 18.31 1.68
CA ASN A 179 0.47 19.68 1.50
C ASN A 179 1.68 19.76 0.55
N GLN A 180 2.57 18.77 0.54
CA GLN A 180 3.70 18.78 -0.41
C GLN A 180 3.24 18.43 -1.82
N LEU A 181 2.32 17.47 -1.97
CA LEU A 181 1.79 17.07 -3.26
C LEU A 181 0.94 18.16 -3.93
N GLU A 182 0.33 19.08 -3.18
CA GLU A 182 -0.35 20.27 -3.72
C GLU A 182 0.51 21.09 -4.68
N SER A 183 1.82 21.09 -4.46
CA SER A 183 2.79 21.80 -5.30
C SER A 183 3.24 21.01 -6.53
N PHE A 184 2.82 19.75 -6.67
CA PHE A 184 3.24 18.88 -7.77
C PHE A 184 2.69 19.39 -9.11
N ILE A 185 3.59 19.47 -10.09
CA ILE A 185 3.35 19.90 -11.46
C ILE A 185 3.55 18.70 -12.39
N SER A 186 2.57 18.51 -13.27
CA SER A 186 2.59 17.47 -14.28
C SER A 186 3.81 17.56 -15.18
N THR A 187 4.41 16.39 -15.44
CA THR A 187 5.49 16.19 -16.41
C THR A 187 4.99 15.64 -17.74
N SER A 188 3.69 15.30 -17.85
CA SER A 188 3.07 14.83 -19.08
C SER A 188 3.02 15.93 -20.14
N ARG A 189 3.17 15.55 -21.41
CA ARG A 189 3.07 16.49 -22.53
C ARG A 189 1.62 17.00 -22.72
N GLN A 190 0.64 16.13 -22.52
CA GLN A 190 -0.77 16.46 -22.71
C GLN A 190 -1.29 17.37 -21.59
N HIS A 191 -0.82 17.13 -20.36
CA HIS A 191 -1.23 17.84 -19.16
C HIS A 191 -0.18 18.87 -18.71
N LYS A 192 0.54 19.48 -19.65
CA LYS A 192 1.70 20.32 -19.35
C LYS A 192 1.33 21.45 -18.38
N ASN A 193 2.08 21.57 -17.29
CA ASN A 193 1.89 22.55 -16.21
C ASN A 193 0.58 22.40 -15.41
N GLU A 194 -0.19 21.33 -15.62
CA GLU A 194 -1.33 21.04 -14.75
C GLU A 194 -0.82 20.70 -13.35
N LYS A 195 -1.51 21.24 -12.34
CA LYS A 195 -1.26 20.89 -10.95
C LYS A 195 -1.94 19.57 -10.60
N VAL A 196 -1.53 19.00 -9.49
CA VAL A 196 -2.26 17.88 -8.87
C VAL A 196 -3.74 18.24 -8.69
N LYS A 197 -4.61 17.25 -8.88
CA LYS A 197 -6.02 17.32 -8.52
C LYS A 197 -6.21 16.58 -7.19
N ILE A 198 -6.71 17.30 -6.20
CA ILE A 198 -7.03 16.74 -4.89
C ILE A 198 -8.55 16.75 -4.73
N THR A 199 -9.13 15.63 -4.30
CA THR A 199 -10.57 15.50 -4.10
C THR A 199 -10.80 14.74 -2.81
N LYS A 200 -11.53 15.34 -1.86
CA LYS A 200 -12.05 14.59 -0.71
C LYS A 200 -13.12 13.63 -1.22
N ILE A 201 -12.89 12.33 -1.07
CA ILE A 201 -13.80 11.28 -1.56
C ILE A 201 -14.61 10.64 -0.43
N LYS A 202 -14.19 10.79 0.83
CA LYS A 202 -14.93 10.34 2.00
C LYS A 202 -14.69 11.30 3.16
N GLU A 203 -15.74 11.55 3.93
CA GLU A 203 -15.70 12.22 5.22
C GLU A 203 -16.63 11.45 6.15
N GLU A 204 -16.06 10.55 6.96
CA GLU A 204 -16.82 9.80 7.94
C GLU A 204 -16.21 9.97 9.34
N ALA A 205 -17.03 9.72 10.37
CA ALA A 205 -16.77 9.92 11.80
C ALA A 205 -17.25 11.24 12.41
N SER A 206 -18.49 11.67 12.14
CA SER A 206 -19.18 12.54 13.13
C SER A 206 -19.75 11.75 14.32
N ASP A 207 -19.94 10.44 14.18
CA ASP A 207 -20.59 9.55 15.15
C ASP A 207 -19.67 8.50 15.79
N TRP A 208 -18.39 8.44 15.39
CA TRP A 208 -17.43 7.48 15.95
C TRP A 208 -17.15 7.79 17.42
N ARG A 209 -17.23 6.76 18.27
CA ARG A 209 -16.87 6.81 19.69
C ARG A 209 -15.85 5.72 19.97
N PRO A 210 -14.63 6.06 20.44
CA PRO A 210 -13.60 5.08 20.79
C PRO A 210 -13.98 4.21 22.00
#